data_AF-A0A661IJG6-F1
#
_entry.id   AF-A0A661IJG6-F1
#
_cell.length_a   1.000
_cell.length_b   1.000
_cell.length_c   1.000
_cell.angle_alpha   90.00
_cell.angle_beta   90.00
_cell.angle_gamma   90.00
#
_symmetry.space_group_name_H-M   'P 1'
#
loop_
_entity.id
_entity.type
_entity.pdbx_description
1 polymer ?
#
loop_
_entity_poly.entity_id
_entity_poly.type
_entity_poly.pdbx_seq_one_letter_code
_entity_poly.pdbx_strand_id
1 'polypeptide(L)'
;MNNNQKKFLLLRADGLSFDKIANKLKVTKKTLIQWSRIYQEDIQDLQFQDMRDLKEQYRYDKKAQYEQLLKQLEKFNKAMDEADLSSTSIKDLHLIRNDIIYKLEQIEARTTYTDTGLTSVCSITGDVEQITMELNEI
;
A
#
# COMPACT_ATOMS: atom_id res chain seq x y z
N MET A 1 29.14 14.07 -8.33
CA MET A 1 28.34 14.56 -7.19
C MET A 1 29.22 14.63 -5.95
N ASN A 2 29.37 15.81 -5.35
CA ASN A 2 30.19 16.02 -4.14
C ASN A 2 29.53 15.44 -2.89
N ASN A 3 30.31 15.13 -1.85
CA ASN A 3 29.80 14.59 -0.58
C ASN A 3 28.73 15.50 0.06
N ASN A 4 28.90 16.82 -0.01
CA ASN A 4 27.92 17.79 0.50
C ASN A 4 26.61 17.78 -0.32
N GLN A 5 26.67 17.50 -1.62
CA GLN A 5 25.48 17.40 -2.47
C GLN A 5 24.70 16.12 -2.18
N LYS A 6 25.40 14.98 -2.00
CA LYS A 6 24.78 13.71 -1.57
C LYS A 6 24.07 13.87 -0.21
N LYS A 7 24.73 14.50 0.77
CA LYS A 7 24.13 14.77 2.07
C LYS A 7 22.94 15.73 1.98
N PHE A 8 23.02 16.75 1.12
CA PHE A 8 21.88 17.64 0.87
C PHE A 8 20.67 16.87 0.34
N LEU A 9 20.89 15.96 -0.62
CA LEU A 9 19.85 15.16 -1.25
C LEU A 9 19.06 14.34 -0.21
N LEU A 10 19.78 13.56 0.61
CA LEU A 10 19.19 12.74 1.68
C LEU A 10 18.43 13.60 2.69
N LEU A 11 19.07 14.65 3.22
CA LEU A 11 18.44 15.51 4.22
C LEU A 11 17.21 16.24 3.66
N ARG A 12 17.19 16.54 2.35
CA ARG A 12 16.08 17.24 1.72
C ARG A 12 14.93 16.28 1.38
N ALA A 13 15.23 15.04 1.00
CA ALA A 13 14.27 13.96 0.85
C ALA A 13 13.54 13.69 2.19
N ASP A 14 14.29 13.65 3.31
CA ASP A 14 13.77 13.56 4.70
C ASP A 14 12.87 14.75 5.13
N GLY A 15 12.73 15.79 4.29
CA GLY A 15 11.85 16.93 4.57
C GLY A 15 12.46 18.03 5.46
N LEU A 16 13.79 18.04 5.68
CA LEU A 16 14.42 19.10 6.47
C LEU A 16 14.41 20.45 5.74
N SER A 17 14.16 21.53 6.50
CA SER A 17 14.20 22.92 6.00
C SER A 17 15.61 23.34 5.56
N PHE A 18 15.69 24.26 4.59
CA PHE A 18 16.95 24.82 4.12
C PHE A 18 17.81 25.45 5.24
N ASP A 19 17.20 26.07 6.26
CA ASP A 19 17.90 26.61 7.44
C ASP A 19 18.70 25.54 8.20
N LYS A 20 18.03 24.43 8.55
CA LYS A 20 18.65 23.32 9.27
C LYS A 20 19.78 22.69 8.47
N ILE A 21 19.60 22.55 7.16
CA ILE A 21 20.62 21.96 6.28
C ILE A 21 21.81 22.92 6.10
N ALA A 22 21.57 24.22 5.97
CA ALA A 22 22.60 25.24 5.85
C ALA A 22 23.53 25.24 7.08
N ASN A 23 22.95 25.16 8.27
CA ASN A 23 23.71 25.08 9.53
C ASN A 23 24.53 23.78 9.63
N LYS A 24 23.97 22.65 9.17
CA LYS A 24 24.61 21.33 9.25
C LYS A 24 25.74 21.15 8.24
N LEU A 25 25.57 21.62 7.00
CA LEU A 25 26.54 21.49 5.92
C LEU A 25 27.47 22.71 5.79
N LYS A 26 27.26 23.76 6.59
CA LYS A 26 27.99 25.03 6.54
C LYS A 26 28.02 25.65 5.13
N VAL A 27 26.87 25.59 4.43
CA VAL A 27 26.67 26.16 3.09
C VAL A 27 25.57 27.21 3.13
N THR A 28 25.68 28.23 2.27
CA THR A 28 24.68 29.29 2.20
C THR A 28 23.36 28.78 1.65
N LYS A 29 22.24 29.38 2.10
CA LYS A 29 20.90 29.09 1.57
C LYS A 29 20.82 29.23 0.05
N LYS A 30 21.50 30.24 -0.53
CA LYS A 30 21.50 30.47 -1.98
C LYS A 30 22.02 29.25 -2.74
N THR A 31 23.08 28.62 -2.24
CA THR A 31 23.64 27.38 -2.79
C THR A 31 22.65 26.21 -2.68
N LEU A 32 21.97 26.06 -1.54
CA LEU A 32 20.99 25.00 -1.34
C LEU A 32 19.74 25.15 -2.23
N ILE A 33 19.28 26.38 -2.46
CA ILE A 33 18.16 26.65 -3.38
C ILE A 33 18.54 26.26 -4.82
N GLN A 34 19.78 26.56 -5.23
CA GLN A 34 20.27 26.16 -6.54
C GLN A 34 20.36 24.63 -6.67
N TRP A 35 20.89 23.94 -5.66
CA TRP A 35 20.92 22.48 -5.64
C TRP A 35 19.52 21.87 -5.61
N SER A 36 18.56 22.48 -4.92
CA SER A 36 17.17 22.01 -4.91
C SER A 36 16.52 22.03 -6.28
N ARG A 37 16.91 22.96 -7.17
CA ARG A 37 16.41 23.01 -8.55
C ARG A 37 17.09 21.98 -9.44
N ILE A 38 18.39 21.77 -9.27
CA ILE A 38 19.17 20.82 -10.07
C ILE A 38 18.76 19.37 -9.74
N TYR A 39 18.55 19.07 -8.45
CA TYR A 39 18.26 17.73 -7.96
C TYR A 39 16.79 17.53 -7.60
N GLN A 40 15.89 18.30 -8.22
CA GLN A 40 14.47 18.25 -7.89
C GLN A 40 13.90 16.86 -8.19
N GLU A 41 14.24 16.28 -9.34
CA GLU A 41 13.82 14.93 -9.75
C GLU A 41 14.37 13.88 -8.79
N ASP A 42 15.69 13.89 -8.54
CA ASP A 42 16.33 12.97 -7.59
C ASP A 42 15.71 13.04 -6.17
N ILE A 43 15.33 14.24 -5.69
CA ILE A 43 14.65 14.41 -4.39
C ILE A 43 13.25 13.79 -4.44
N GLN A 44 12.50 14.00 -5.53
CA GLN A 44 11.16 13.43 -5.69
C GLN A 44 11.22 11.90 -5.79
N ASP A 45 12.19 11.36 -6.52
CA ASP A 45 12.40 9.93 -6.66
C ASP A 45 12.74 9.27 -5.33
N LEU A 46 13.64 9.87 -4.53
CA LEU A 46 13.95 9.39 -3.18
C LEU A 46 12.72 9.44 -2.26
N GLN A 47 11.97 10.55 -2.28
CA GLN A 47 10.74 10.67 -1.49
C GLN A 47 9.69 9.65 -1.90
N PHE A 48 9.63 9.32 -3.18
CA PHE A 48 8.74 8.30 -3.71
C PHE A 48 9.18 6.90 -3.31
N GLN A 49 10.47 6.60 -3.37
CA GLN A 49 11.03 5.34 -2.86
C GLN A 49 10.78 5.18 -1.37
N ASP A 50 11.08 6.20 -0.56
CA ASP A 50 10.81 6.18 0.88
C ASP A 50 9.31 5.99 1.15
N MET A 51 8.44 6.63 0.37
CA MET A 51 6.99 6.44 0.46
C MET A 51 6.58 5.03 0.04
N ARG A 52 7.19 4.43 -0.98
CA ARG A 52 6.94 3.05 -1.38
C ARG A 52 7.41 2.06 -0.31
N ASP A 53 8.62 2.24 0.22
CA ASP A 53 9.18 1.41 1.29
C ASP A 53 8.33 1.53 2.55
N LEU A 54 7.87 2.75 2.88
CA LEU A 54 6.91 2.97 3.95
C LEU A 54 5.58 2.27 3.64
N LYS A 55 5.03 2.42 2.44
CA LYS A 55 3.81 1.71 2.02
C LYS A 55 3.99 0.20 2.01
N GLU A 56 5.19 -0.33 1.79
CA GLU A 56 5.47 -1.77 1.79
C GLU A 56 5.62 -2.29 3.21
N GLN A 57 6.28 -1.53 4.10
CA GLN A 57 6.34 -1.83 5.54
C GLN A 57 4.97 -1.71 6.22
N TYR A 58 4.18 -0.71 5.82
CA TYR A 58 2.83 -0.43 6.31
C TYR A 58 1.74 -0.98 5.37
N ARG A 59 2.08 -1.80 4.37
CA ARG A 59 1.18 -2.78 3.76
C ARG A 59 0.93 -3.77 4.86
N TYR A 60 0.10 -3.35 5.81
CA TYR A 60 -0.75 -4.19 6.62
C TYR A 60 -1.17 -5.29 5.67
N ASP A 61 -0.63 -6.49 5.89
CA ASP A 61 -0.62 -7.55 4.90
C ASP A 61 -2.08 -7.75 4.49
N LYS A 62 -2.48 -7.21 3.32
CA LYS A 62 -3.90 -7.10 2.96
C LYS A 62 -4.51 -8.50 2.95
N LYS A 63 -3.67 -9.49 2.63
CA LYS A 63 -3.92 -10.91 2.81
C LYS A 63 -4.18 -11.28 4.28
N ALA A 64 -3.34 -10.91 5.23
CA ALA A 64 -3.58 -11.14 6.65
C ALA A 64 -4.87 -10.45 7.17
N GLN A 65 -5.17 -9.23 6.70
CA GLN A 65 -6.43 -8.54 7.03
C GLN A 65 -7.64 -9.28 6.43
N TYR A 66 -7.54 -9.72 5.18
CA TYR A 66 -8.55 -10.51 4.48
C TYR A 66 -8.77 -11.86 5.17
N GLU A 67 -7.70 -12.59 5.48
CA GLU A 67 -7.74 -13.84 6.24
C GLU A 67 -8.37 -13.65 7.63
N GLN A 68 -8.09 -12.54 8.31
CA GLN A 68 -8.69 -12.23 9.60
C GLN A 68 -10.19 -11.97 9.48
N LEU A 69 -10.62 -11.22 8.47
CA LEU A 69 -12.04 -10.95 8.19
C LEU A 69 -12.78 -12.26 7.83
N LEU A 70 -12.17 -13.13 7.03
CA LEU A 70 -12.72 -14.46 6.73
C LEU A 70 -12.85 -15.33 7.98
N LYS A 71 -11.83 -15.37 8.85
CA LYS A 71 -11.89 -16.09 10.13
C LYS A 71 -12.98 -15.55 11.06
N GLN A 72 -13.20 -14.23 11.05
CA GLN A 72 -14.30 -13.62 11.80
C GLN A 72 -15.64 -14.03 11.21
N LEU A 73 -15.79 -14.00 9.89
CA LEU A 73 -17.01 -14.43 9.20
C LEU A 73 -17.35 -15.90 9.49
N GLU A 74 -16.36 -16.78 9.50
CA GLU A 74 -16.55 -18.20 9.84
C GLU A 74 -17.06 -18.39 11.27
N LYS A 75 -16.50 -17.64 12.23
CA LYS A 75 -16.96 -17.65 13.63
C LYS A 75 -18.39 -17.13 13.76
N PHE A 76 -18.73 -16.06 13.04
CA PHE A 76 -20.09 -15.54 13.00
C PHE A 76 -21.07 -16.53 12.39
N ASN A 77 -20.71 -17.20 11.30
CA ASN A 77 -21.56 -18.22 10.67
C ASN A 77 -21.81 -19.41 11.61
N LYS A 78 -20.77 -19.91 12.30
CA LYS A 78 -20.92 -20.98 13.30
C LYS A 78 -21.83 -20.56 14.46
N ALA A 79 -21.64 -19.34 14.98
CA ALA A 79 -22.50 -18.79 16.02
C ALA A 79 -23.95 -18.59 15.54
N MET A 80 -24.17 -18.35 14.24
CA MET A 80 -25.52 -18.26 13.66
C MET A 80 -26.16 -19.65 13.48
N ASP A 81 -25.38 -20.66 13.09
CA ASP A 81 -25.86 -22.03 12.92
C ASP A 81 -26.27 -22.68 14.25
N GLU A 82 -25.61 -22.27 15.35
CA GLU A 82 -25.90 -22.73 16.71
C GLU A 82 -26.95 -21.87 17.44
N ALA A 83 -27.29 -20.68 16.93
CA ALA A 83 -28.19 -19.75 17.60
C ALA A 83 -29.68 -19.97 17.28
N ASP A 84 -30.52 -19.85 18.31
CA ASP A 84 -31.97 -20.00 18.20
C ASP A 84 -32.62 -18.80 17.48
N LEU A 85 -33.29 -19.07 16.35
CA LEU A 85 -33.72 -18.13 15.30
C LEU A 85 -34.70 -17.02 15.72
N SER A 86 -35.15 -17.01 16.97
CA SER A 86 -36.23 -16.16 17.48
C SER A 86 -35.78 -14.93 18.30
N SER A 87 -34.47 -14.74 18.51
CA SER A 87 -33.95 -13.70 19.41
C SER A 87 -33.47 -12.40 18.72
N THR A 88 -33.64 -11.26 19.38
CA THR A 88 -33.16 -9.93 18.91
C THR A 88 -31.65 -9.90 18.62
N SER A 89 -30.88 -10.73 19.34
CA SER A 89 -29.44 -10.93 19.18
C SER A 89 -29.03 -11.32 17.74
N ILE A 90 -29.91 -12.01 17.00
CA ILE A 90 -29.64 -12.43 15.61
C ILE A 90 -29.62 -11.26 14.63
N LYS A 91 -30.43 -10.22 14.85
CA LYS A 91 -30.47 -9.04 13.95
C LYS A 91 -29.15 -8.28 14.02
N ASP A 92 -28.62 -8.09 15.23
CA ASP A 92 -27.31 -7.46 15.43
C ASP A 92 -26.19 -8.31 14.84
N LEU A 93 -26.30 -9.63 14.92
CA LEU A 93 -25.35 -10.56 14.32
C LEU A 93 -25.34 -10.49 12.79
N HIS A 94 -26.52 -10.38 12.17
CA HIS A 94 -26.65 -10.16 10.73
C HIS A 94 -26.09 -8.79 10.30
N LEU A 95 -26.26 -7.75 11.10
CA LEU A 95 -25.67 -6.43 10.82
C LEU A 95 -24.14 -6.49 10.81
N ILE A 96 -23.54 -7.15 11.81
CA ILE A 96 -22.09 -7.33 11.88
C ILE A 96 -21.58 -8.19 10.71
N ARG A 97 -22.29 -9.27 10.37
CA ARG A 97 -21.98 -10.09 9.20
C ARG A 97 -21.98 -9.29 7.90
N ASN A 98 -23.00 -8.47 7.69
CA ASN A 98 -23.12 -7.62 6.51
C ASN A 98 -22.03 -6.56 6.44
N ASP A 99 -21.62 -5.97 7.59
CA ASP A 99 -20.49 -5.04 7.65
C ASP A 99 -19.15 -5.72 7.30
N ILE A 100 -18.94 -6.96 7.73
CA ILE A 100 -17.75 -7.74 7.36
C ILE A 100 -17.74 -8.04 5.85
N ILE A 101 -18.88 -8.47 5.29
CA ILE A 101 -19.02 -8.72 3.85
C ILE A 101 -18.77 -7.44 3.04
N TYR A 102 -19.37 -6.32 3.46
CA TYR A 102 -19.14 -5.03 2.80
C TYR A 102 -17.67 -4.63 2.83
N LYS A 103 -16.96 -4.84 3.95
CA LYS A 103 -15.52 -4.58 4.04
C LYS A 103 -14.70 -5.49 3.12
N LEU A 104 -15.07 -6.76 2.98
CA LEU A 104 -14.45 -7.69 2.04
C LEU A 104 -14.65 -7.22 0.59
N GLU A 105 -15.88 -6.85 0.21
CA GLU A 105 -16.19 -6.30 -1.11
C GLU A 105 -15.42 -5.00 -1.40
N GLN A 106 -15.22 -4.13 -0.41
CA GLN A 106 -14.40 -2.92 -0.57
C GLN A 106 -12.91 -3.25 -0.75
N ILE A 107 -12.40 -4.31 -0.11
CA ILE A 107 -11.01 -4.76 -0.30
C ILE A 107 -10.85 -5.35 -1.71
N GLU A 108 -11.81 -6.15 -2.16
CA GLU A 108 -11.82 -6.76 -3.49
C GLU A 108 -12.00 -5.73 -4.61
N ALA A 109 -12.91 -4.76 -4.45
CA ALA A 109 -13.13 -3.68 -5.42
C ALA A 109 -11.91 -2.75 -5.57
N ARG A 110 -11.08 -2.63 -4.53
CA ARG A 110 -9.80 -1.89 -4.56
C ARG A 110 -8.65 -2.74 -5.10
N THR A 111 -8.86 -4.03 -5.29
CA THR A 111 -7.89 -4.95 -5.89
C THR A 111 -8.30 -5.16 -7.35
N THR A 112 -8.19 -4.10 -8.14
CA THR A 112 -8.40 -4.19 -9.59
C THR A 112 -7.22 -4.91 -10.21
N TYR A 113 -7.42 -6.18 -10.55
CA TYR A 113 -6.59 -6.87 -11.53
C TYR A 113 -6.84 -6.21 -12.89
N THR A 114 -5.81 -5.62 -13.49
CA THR A 114 -5.92 -5.27 -14.91
C THR A 114 -5.84 -6.57 -15.69
N ASP A 115 -6.90 -6.90 -16.44
CA ASP A 115 -6.78 -7.87 -17.53
C ASP A 115 -5.74 -7.31 -18.50
N THR A 116 -4.52 -7.86 -18.43
CA THR A 116 -3.40 -7.35 -19.22
C THR A 116 -3.55 -7.74 -20.70
N GLY A 117 -4.54 -8.57 -21.04
CA GLY A 117 -4.68 -9.19 -22.35
C GLY A 117 -3.53 -10.15 -22.69
N LEU A 118 -2.60 -10.39 -21.75
CA LEU A 118 -1.51 -11.34 -21.90
C LEU A 118 -2.00 -12.72 -21.48
N THR A 119 -1.80 -13.69 -22.36
CA THR A 119 -2.15 -15.08 -22.09
C THR A 119 -0.88 -15.90 -22.03
N SER A 120 -0.66 -16.58 -20.90
CA SER A 120 0.39 -17.58 -20.78
C SER A 120 -0.08 -18.84 -21.49
N VAL A 121 0.73 -19.35 -22.41
CA VAL A 121 0.48 -20.62 -23.06
C VAL A 121 1.52 -21.61 -22.59
N CYS A 122 1.07 -22.70 -21.95
CA CYS A 122 1.97 -23.79 -21.59
C CYS A 122 2.43 -24.49 -22.86
N SER A 123 3.74 -24.45 -23.16
CA SER A 123 4.31 -25.03 -24.37
C SER A 123 4.22 -26.56 -24.44
N ILE A 124 3.93 -27.22 -23.32
CA ILE A 124 3.87 -28.68 -23.19
C ILE A 124 2.42 -29.18 -23.24
N THR A 125 1.49 -28.50 -22.56
CA THR A 125 0.09 -28.93 -22.47
C THR A 125 -0.86 -28.17 -23.40
N GLY A 126 -0.43 -27.01 -23.92
CA GLY A 126 -1.25 -26.13 -24.76
C GLY A 126 -2.29 -25.32 -23.98
N ASP A 127 -2.30 -25.43 -22.66
CA ASP A 127 -3.25 -24.70 -21.82
C ASP A 127 -2.97 -23.20 -21.82
N VAL A 128 -4.04 -22.42 -21.84
CA VAL A 128 -4.03 -20.98 -22.05
C VAL A 128 -4.58 -20.32 -20.79
N GLU A 129 -3.73 -19.65 -20.02
CA GLU A 129 -4.10 -18.94 -18.80
C GLU A 129 -3.99 -17.43 -18.97
N GLN A 130 -5.05 -16.70 -18.63
CA GLN A 130 -5.02 -15.23 -18.62
C GLN A 130 -4.16 -14.73 -17.46
N ILE A 131 -3.16 -13.91 -17.79
CA ILE A 131 -2.27 -13.31 -16.81
C ILE A 131 -2.96 -12.05 -16.28
N THR A 132 -3.37 -12.11 -15.01
CA THR A 132 -3.81 -10.94 -14.26
C THR A 132 -2.62 -10.36 -13.49
N MET A 133 -2.44 -9.04 -13.54
CA MET A 133 -1.45 -8.36 -12.70
C MET A 133 -2.18 -7.63 -11.56
N GLU A 134 -1.74 -7.86 -10.34
CA GLU A 134 -2.08 -6.98 -9.22
C GLU A 134 -1.36 -5.64 -9.44
N LEU A 135 -2.13 -4.57 -9.61
CA LEU A 135 -1.59 -3.22 -9.49
C LEU A 135 -1.14 -3.01 -8.04
N ASN A 136 0.13 -3.31 -7.76
CA ASN A 136 0.78 -2.67 -6.62
C ASN A 136 0.85 -1.17 -6.98
N GLU A 137 0.03 -0.37 -6.31
CA GLU A 137 0.01 1.09 -6.45
C GLU A 137 1.45 1.61 -6.34
N ILE A 138 1.98 2.07 -7.48
CA ILE A 138 3.32 2.63 -7.63
C ILE A 138 3.47 3.84 -6.70
#